data_AF-A0A2D7UDP0-F1
#
_entry.id   AF-A0A2D7UDP0-F1
#
_cell.length_a   1.000
_cell.length_b   1.000
_cell.length_c   1.000
_cell.angle_alpha   90.00
_cell.angle_beta   90.00
_cell.angle_gamma   90.00
#
_symmetry.space_group_name_H-M   'P 1'
#
loop_
_entity.id
_entity.type
_entity.pdbx_description
1 polymer ?
#
loop_
_entity_poly.entity_id
_entity_poly.type
_entity_poly.pdbx_seq_one_letter_code
_entity_poly.pdbx_strand_id
1 'polypeptide(L)'
;MRFTFAIIGAVALAGVTTTASARDYLSIAGSSTVLPFATIVAEQLGNNPSFKTPVVESGGSSVGKKNVCQGIGTEFTDIGNASSRM
;
A
#
# COMPACT_ATOMS: atom_id res chain seq x y z
N MET A 1 -3.13 13.70 47.10
CA MET A 1 -4.06 14.17 46.05
C MET A 1 -3.36 14.68 44.79
N ARG A 2 -2.37 15.60 44.87
CA ARG A 2 -1.70 16.18 43.68
C ARG A 2 -0.95 15.15 42.80
N PHE A 3 -0.28 14.17 43.41
CA PHE A 3 0.41 13.10 42.68
C PHE A 3 -0.53 12.06 42.05
N THR A 4 -1.71 11.85 42.64
CA THR A 4 -2.71 10.91 42.12
C THR A 4 -3.28 11.37 40.77
N PHE A 5 -3.54 12.67 40.62
CA PHE A 5 -3.98 13.26 39.35
C PHE A 5 -2.89 13.20 38.26
N ALA A 6 -1.61 13.33 38.63
CA ALA A 6 -0.50 13.22 37.68
C ALA A 6 -0.34 11.80 37.11
N ILE A 7 -0.55 10.77 37.95
CA ILE A 7 -0.48 9.36 37.52
C ILE A 7 -1.64 9.01 36.59
N ILE A 8 -2.86 9.49 36.88
CA ILE A 8 -4.04 9.26 36.02
C ILE A 8 -3.85 9.90 34.63
N GLY A 9 -3.28 11.11 34.57
CA GLY A 9 -2.97 11.78 33.30
C GLY A 9 -1.93 11.05 32.45
N ALA A 10 -0.92 10.45 33.09
CA ALA A 10 0.12 9.68 32.39
C ALA A 10 -0.42 8.37 31.77
N VAL A 11 -1.37 7.70 32.44
CA VAL A 11 -2.01 6.47 31.92
C VAL A 11 -2.95 6.79 30.75
N ALA A 12 -3.62 7.95 30.75
CA ALA A 12 -4.49 8.36 29.65
C ALA A 12 -3.74 8.61 28.33
N LEU A 13 -2.46 9.04 28.39
CA LEU A 13 -1.63 9.27 27.20
C LEU A 13 -1.04 7.97 26.61
N ALA A 14 -0.85 6.94 27.44
CA ALA A 14 -0.27 5.66 27.01
C ALA A 14 -1.24 4.80 26.15
N GLY A 15 -2.53 5.16 26.09
CA GLY A 15 -3.56 4.42 25.35
C GLY A 15 -3.84 4.92 23.93
N VAL A 16 -3.17 5.99 23.46
CA VAL A 16 -3.41 6.52 22.10
C VAL A 16 -2.59 5.70 21.09
N THR A 17 -3.09 4.53 20.74
CA THR A 17 -2.62 3.80 19.55
C THR A 17 -3.41 4.27 18.34
N THR A 18 -2.75 4.93 17.39
CA THR A 18 -3.35 5.22 16.09
C THR A 18 -3.57 3.91 15.35
N THR A 19 -4.82 3.58 15.01
CA THR A 19 -5.13 2.45 14.12
C THR A 19 -4.56 2.76 12.74
N ALA A 20 -3.55 2.03 12.31
CA ALA A 20 -3.05 2.13 10.94
C ALA A 20 -4.14 1.60 9.98
N SER A 21 -4.75 2.49 9.21
CA SER A 21 -5.72 2.13 8.19
C SER A 21 -4.95 1.74 6.92
N ALA A 22 -4.83 0.44 6.66
CA ALA A 22 -4.24 -0.08 5.42
C ALA A 22 -5.34 -0.31 4.37
N ARG A 23 -4.96 -0.27 3.09
CA ARG A 23 -5.82 -0.78 2.01
C ARG A 23 -5.82 -2.31 2.07
N ASP A 24 -6.94 -2.91 1.71
CA ASP A 24 -7.09 -4.37 1.66
C ASP A 24 -6.61 -5.00 0.33
N TYR A 25 -6.04 -4.20 -0.58
CA TYR A 25 -5.59 -4.63 -1.90
C TYR A 25 -4.27 -3.98 -2.27
N LEU A 26 -3.53 -4.63 -3.18
CA LEU A 26 -2.29 -4.11 -3.77
C LEU A 26 -2.59 -3.21 -4.97
N SER A 27 -1.96 -2.04 -5.02
CA SER A 27 -1.94 -1.14 -6.17
C SER A 27 -0.67 -1.34 -6.98
N ILE A 28 -0.83 -1.68 -8.26
CA ILE A 28 0.25 -1.92 -9.21
C ILE A 28 0.10 -0.95 -10.37
N ALA A 29 1.17 -0.27 -10.78
CA ALA A 29 1.15 0.62 -11.94
C ALA A 29 2.42 0.48 -12.79
N GLY A 30 2.32 0.67 -14.10
CA GLY A 30 3.52 0.85 -14.94
C GLY A 30 3.41 0.44 -16.40
N SER A 31 4.42 -0.27 -16.89
CA SER A 31 4.60 -0.60 -18.30
C SER A 31 3.40 -1.28 -18.96
N SER A 32 2.91 -0.66 -20.02
CA SER A 32 1.85 -1.20 -20.88
C SER A 32 2.24 -2.50 -21.58
N THR A 33 3.54 -2.79 -21.74
CA THR A 33 4.01 -4.07 -22.31
C THR A 33 4.01 -5.20 -21.28
N VAL A 34 4.04 -4.87 -19.99
CA VAL A 34 3.98 -5.85 -18.89
C VAL A 34 2.55 -6.04 -18.39
N LEU A 35 1.65 -5.10 -18.71
CA LEU A 35 0.26 -5.07 -18.27
C LEU A 35 -0.46 -6.43 -18.41
N PRO A 36 -0.49 -7.11 -19.58
CA PRO A 36 -1.25 -8.36 -19.70
C PRO A 36 -0.78 -9.44 -18.73
N PHE A 37 0.54 -9.55 -18.53
CA PHE A 37 1.12 -10.50 -17.58
C PHE A 37 0.79 -10.13 -16.13
N ALA A 38 0.91 -8.84 -15.77
CA ALA A 38 0.60 -8.37 -14.43
C ALA A 38 -0.88 -8.56 -14.07
N THR A 39 -1.79 -8.36 -15.04
CA THR A 39 -3.23 -8.60 -14.86
C THR A 39 -3.51 -10.08 -14.59
N ILE A 40 -2.91 -11.01 -15.34
CA ILE A 40 -3.09 -12.45 -15.09
C ILE A 40 -2.63 -12.81 -13.68
N VAL A 41 -1.47 -12.32 -13.24
CA VAL A 41 -0.98 -12.59 -11.87
C VAL A 41 -1.92 -12.03 -10.82
N ALA A 42 -2.46 -10.83 -11.02
CA ALA A 42 -3.43 -10.21 -10.12
C ALA A 42 -4.73 -11.03 -10.02
N GLU A 43 -5.28 -11.46 -11.15
CA GLU A 43 -6.48 -12.31 -11.20
C GLU A 43 -6.24 -13.66 -10.51
N GLN A 44 -5.09 -14.30 -10.75
CA GLN A 44 -4.74 -15.56 -10.10
C GLN A 44 -4.61 -15.42 -8.58
N LEU A 45 -4.06 -14.29 -8.09
CA LEU A 45 -4.02 -14.02 -6.65
C LEU A 45 -5.43 -13.79 -6.08
N GLY A 46 -6.28 -13.07 -6.81
CA GLY A 46 -7.67 -12.81 -6.43
C GLY A 46 -8.57 -14.03 -6.37
N ASN A 47 -8.18 -15.14 -7.01
CA ASN A 47 -8.89 -16.42 -6.89
C ASN A 47 -8.74 -17.04 -5.48
N ASN A 48 -7.78 -16.59 -4.67
CA ASN A 48 -7.69 -16.95 -3.26
C ASN A 48 -8.56 -15.99 -2.44
N PRO A 49 -9.63 -16.47 -1.75
CA PRO A 49 -10.55 -15.61 -1.00
C PRO A 49 -9.90 -14.87 0.18
N SER A 50 -8.68 -15.23 0.57
CA SER A 50 -7.91 -14.53 1.60
C SER A 50 -7.33 -13.20 1.12
N PHE A 51 -7.28 -12.95 -0.19
CA PHE A 51 -6.68 -11.77 -0.80
C PHE A 51 -7.67 -11.09 -1.74
N LYS A 52 -7.78 -9.75 -1.68
CA LYS A 52 -8.46 -9.01 -2.74
C LYS A 52 -7.59 -8.99 -3.99
N THR A 53 -8.24 -9.08 -5.15
CA THR A 53 -7.60 -8.92 -6.46
C THR A 53 -6.84 -7.58 -6.51
N PRO A 54 -5.54 -7.58 -6.80
CA PRO A 54 -4.77 -6.35 -7.00
C PRO A 54 -5.34 -5.50 -8.14
N VAL A 55 -5.24 -4.17 -8.00
CA VAL A 55 -5.55 -3.22 -9.07
C VAL A 55 -4.29 -3.00 -9.90
N VAL A 56 -4.38 -3.17 -11.22
CA VAL A 56 -3.25 -3.02 -12.14
C VAL A 56 -3.55 -1.92 -13.16
N GLU A 57 -2.74 -0.86 -13.14
CA GLU A 57 -2.88 0.30 -14.02
C GLU A 57 -1.74 0.42 -15.03
N SER A 58 -2.10 0.85 -16.24
CA SER A 58 -1.15 1.08 -17.33
C SER A 58 -0.77 2.56 -17.41
N GLY A 59 0.51 2.86 -17.54
CA GLY A 59 1.02 4.23 -17.72
C GLY A 59 2.43 4.30 -18.35
N GLY A 60 3.07 3.17 -18.62
CA GLY A 60 4.44 3.09 -19.10
C GLY A 60 5.46 2.87 -17.97
N SER A 61 6.65 2.35 -18.32
CA SER A 61 7.71 2.03 -17.36
C SER A 61 8.12 3.23 -16.50
N SER A 62 8.14 4.43 -17.08
CA SER A 62 8.50 5.66 -16.37
C SER A 62 7.47 6.04 -15.31
N VAL A 63 6.18 5.82 -15.56
CA VAL A 63 5.11 6.08 -14.58
C VAL A 63 5.20 5.09 -13.42
N GLY A 64 5.41 3.80 -13.70
CA GLY A 64 5.59 2.79 -12.66
C GLY A 64 6.75 3.12 -11.71
N LYS A 65 7.93 3.45 -12.26
CA LYS A 65 9.11 3.86 -11.48
C LYS A 65 8.88 5.15 -10.70
N LYS A 66 8.25 6.15 -11.32
CA LYS A 66 7.95 7.42 -10.64
C LYS A 66 7.01 7.18 -9.45
N ASN A 67 5.94 6.42 -9.65
CA ASN A 67 4.89 6.25 -8.64
C ASN A 67 5.39 5.52 -7.39
N VAL A 68 6.24 4.50 -7.53
CA VAL A 68 6.85 3.84 -6.36
C VAL A 68 7.87 4.71 -5.63
N CYS A 69 8.45 5.71 -6.28
CA CYS A 69 9.36 6.66 -5.66
C CYS A 69 8.64 7.82 -4.94
N GLN A 70 7.32 7.93 -5.04
CA GLN A 70 6.58 9.06 -4.46
C GLN A 70 6.41 8.94 -2.93
N GLY A 71 6.49 7.74 -2.37
CA GLY A 71 6.37 7.54 -0.93
C GLY A 71 5.91 6.14 -0.54
N ILE A 72 5.57 5.99 0.73
CA ILE A 72 4.97 4.79 1.32
C ILE A 72 3.64 5.18 1.96
N GLY A 73 2.65 4.29 1.90
CA GLY A 73 1.30 4.58 2.41
C GLY A 73 0.21 4.18 1.43
N THR A 74 -1.04 4.29 1.88
CA THR A 74 -2.23 3.87 1.14
C THR A 74 -2.57 4.74 -0.07
N GLU A 75 -1.94 5.90 -0.20
CA GLU A 75 -2.10 6.82 -1.31
C GLU A 75 -1.09 6.55 -2.44
N PHE A 76 -0.03 5.78 -2.19
CA PHE A 76 1.02 5.49 -3.15
C PHE A 76 0.85 4.12 -3.81
N THR A 77 1.55 3.91 -4.93
CA THR A 77 1.61 2.61 -5.62
C THR A 77 2.53 1.67 -4.87
N ASP A 78 2.09 0.42 -4.66
CA ASP A 78 2.87 -0.58 -3.93
C ASP A 78 3.91 -1.24 -4.85
N ILE A 79 3.56 -1.50 -6.12
CA ILE A 79 4.44 -2.17 -7.09
C ILE A 79 4.46 -1.39 -8.42
N GLY A 80 5.67 -1.02 -8.85
CA GLY A 80 5.92 -0.31 -10.10
C GLY A 80 6.52 -1.25 -11.14
N ASN A 81 5.75 -1.73 -12.11
CA ASN A 81 6.28 -2.62 -13.13
C ASN A 81 6.94 -1.84 -14.29
N ALA A 82 8.01 -2.40 -14.86
CA ALA A 82 8.77 -1.77 -15.93
C ALA A 82 9.33 -2.81 -16.90
N SER A 83 9.32 -2.48 -18.19
CA SER A 83 10.04 -3.22 -19.23
C SER A 83 11.44 -2.65 -19.52
N SER A 84 11.93 -1.76 -18.66
CA SER A 84 13.27 -1.18 -18.70
C SER A 84 13.87 -1.08 -17.31
N ARG A 85 15.21 -1.10 -17.22
CA ARG A 85 15.96 -1.01 -15.95
C ARG A 85 15.65 0.29 -15.22
N MET A 86 15.61 0.23 -13.89
CA MET A 86 15.44 1.40 -13.03
C MET A 86 16.53 2.44 -13.29
#